data_AF-A0A8R1I7N4-F1
#
_entry.id   AF-A0A8R1I7N4-F1
#
_cell.length_a   1.000
_cell.length_b   1.000
_cell.length_c   1.000
_cell.angle_alpha   90.00
_cell.angle_beta   90.00
_cell.angle_gamma   90.00
#
_symmetry.space_group_name_H-M   'P 1'
#
loop_
_entity.id
_entity.type
_entity.pdbx_description
1 polymer ?
#
loop_
_entity_poly.entity_id
_entity_poly.type
_entity_poly.pdbx_seq_one_letter_code
_entity_poly.pdbx_strand_id
1 'polypeptide(L)'
;MSSIMTHEQKLAEFLLNMPMCIFCSNFHKSENCNKVISTVNRIEILLKRNLCLVCLSHHMSLVCPRTTAVCTMCKHMNHHIAICYRQDTKRDNMIDIPEDERAEEEK
;
A
#
# COMPACT_ATOMS: atom_id res chain seq x y z
N MET A 1 -18.88 10.92 34.02
CA MET A 1 -20.00 10.62 33.11
C MET A 1 -19.45 9.82 31.95
N SER A 2 -19.54 8.49 31.99
CA SER A 2 -19.16 7.66 30.82
C SER A 2 -20.27 7.78 29.79
N SER A 3 -19.99 8.46 28.68
CA SER A 3 -20.92 8.56 27.55
C SER A 3 -21.08 7.18 26.92
N ILE A 4 -22.26 6.58 27.04
CA ILE A 4 -22.57 5.30 26.41
C ILE A 4 -22.84 5.59 24.94
N MET A 5 -21.85 5.30 24.09
CA MET A 5 -22.01 5.44 22.64
C MET A 5 -23.00 4.41 22.09
N THR A 6 -23.91 4.86 21.24
CA THR A 6 -24.88 3.99 20.56
C THR A 6 -24.18 3.06 19.56
N HIS A 7 -24.83 1.96 19.18
CA HIS A 7 -24.30 1.06 18.16
C HIS A 7 -24.06 1.78 16.82
N GLU A 8 -24.96 2.68 16.45
CA GLU A 8 -24.84 3.52 15.24
C GLU A 8 -23.61 4.43 15.31
N GLN A 9 -23.34 5.04 16.47
CA GLN A 9 -22.15 5.86 16.67
C GLN A 9 -20.86 5.05 16.54
N LYS A 10 -20.83 3.82 17.08
CA LYS A 10 -19.68 2.91 16.94
C LYS A 10 -19.45 2.49 15.49
N LEU A 11 -20.52 2.20 14.75
CA LEU A 11 -20.44 1.88 13.33
C LEU A 11 -19.94 3.09 12.52
N ALA A 12 -20.45 4.28 12.80
CA ALA A 12 -19.99 5.50 12.13
C ALA A 12 -18.51 5.77 12.40
N GLU A 13 -18.06 5.64 13.65
CA GLU A 13 -16.65 5.79 14.02
C GLU A 13 -15.77 4.74 13.32
N PHE A 14 -16.21 3.48 13.26
CA PHE A 14 -15.49 2.45 12.53
C PHE A 14 -15.35 2.78 11.03
N LEU A 15 -16.46 3.16 10.38
CA LEU A 15 -16.48 3.47 8.94
C LEU A 15 -15.64 4.71 8.59
N LEU A 16 -15.66 5.75 9.44
CA LEU A 16 -14.87 6.97 9.24
C LEU A 16 -13.36 6.73 9.43
N ASN A 17 -12.97 5.72 10.23
CA ASN A 17 -11.58 5.37 10.48
C ASN A 17 -11.04 4.28 9.54
N MET A 18 -11.88 3.70 8.68
CA MET A 18 -11.43 2.70 7.72
C MET A 18 -10.58 3.35 6.62
N PRO A 19 -9.34 2.88 6.40
CA PRO A 19 -8.46 3.49 5.42
C PRO A 19 -9.00 3.28 4.01
N MET A 20 -9.18 4.38 3.29
CA MET A 20 -9.50 4.37 1.86
C MET A 20 -8.23 4.32 1.03
N CYS A 21 -8.12 3.31 0.18
CA CYS A 21 -6.97 3.13 -0.69
C CYS A 21 -6.92 4.26 -1.73
N ILE A 22 -5.80 4.99 -1.76
CA ILE A 22 -5.61 6.10 -2.71
C ILE A 22 -5.60 5.60 -4.17
N PHE A 23 -5.19 4.36 -4.42
CA PHE A 23 -5.07 3.86 -5.78
C PHE A 23 -6.38 3.36 -6.39
N CYS A 24 -7.22 2.70 -5.59
CA CYS A 24 -8.40 2.00 -6.12
C CYS A 24 -9.72 2.31 -5.39
N SER A 25 -9.68 3.21 -4.39
CA SER A 25 -10.86 3.68 -3.65
C SER A 25 -11.65 2.58 -2.93
N ASN A 26 -11.03 1.43 -2.65
CA ASN A 26 -11.59 0.39 -1.79
C ASN A 26 -11.05 0.52 -0.35
N PHE A 27 -11.71 -0.16 0.60
CA PHE A 27 -11.32 -0.20 2.01
C PHE A 27 -10.11 -1.12 2.24
N HIS A 28 -8.91 -0.54 2.22
CA HIS A 28 -7.65 -1.16 2.65
C HIS A 28 -6.54 -0.10 2.65
N LYS A 29 -5.44 -0.41 3.35
CA LYS A 29 -4.23 0.42 3.30
C LYS A 29 -3.61 0.40 1.90
N SER A 30 -3.16 1.55 1.40
CA SER A 30 -2.66 1.72 0.04
C SER A 30 -1.51 0.76 -0.33
N GLU A 31 -0.65 0.40 0.62
CA GLU A 31 0.43 -0.58 0.41
C GLU A 31 -0.04 -2.00 0.09
N ASN A 32 -1.28 -2.33 0.45
CA ASN A 32 -1.91 -3.63 0.23
C ASN A 32 -2.80 -3.66 -1.02
N CYS A 33 -2.73 -2.63 -1.88
CA CYS A 33 -3.58 -2.57 -3.06
C CYS A 33 -3.30 -3.72 -4.03
N ASN A 34 -4.31 -4.53 -4.31
CA ASN A 34 -4.25 -5.63 -5.28
C ASN A 34 -4.76 -5.23 -6.68
N LYS A 35 -5.50 -4.12 -6.79
CA LYS A 35 -6.01 -3.61 -8.08
C LYS A 35 -4.94 -2.84 -8.87
N VAL A 36 -4.14 -2.01 -8.20
CA VAL A 36 -3.02 -1.28 -8.84
C VAL A 36 -1.72 -1.91 -8.35
N ILE A 37 -1.16 -2.76 -9.19
CA ILE A 37 -0.03 -3.64 -8.85
C ILE A 37 1.29 -2.92 -9.05
N SER A 38 1.56 -2.49 -10.30
CA SER A 38 2.83 -1.90 -10.69
C SER A 38 3.19 -0.66 -9.87
N THR A 39 4.42 -0.63 -9.37
CA THR A 39 4.98 0.54 -8.67
C THR A 39 4.97 1.78 -9.57
N VAL A 40 5.23 1.64 -10.87
CA VAL A 40 5.19 2.75 -11.83
C VAL A 40 3.79 3.35 -11.91
N ASN A 41 2.75 2.52 -12.09
CA ASN A 41 1.36 2.98 -12.14
C ASN A 41 0.95 3.70 -10.85
N ARG A 42 1.42 3.21 -9.70
CA ARG A 42 1.16 3.88 -8.41
C ARG A 42 1.79 5.27 -8.36
N ILE A 43 3.06 5.40 -8.77
CA ILE A 43 3.75 6.68 -8.83
C ILE A 43 3.00 7.66 -9.75
N GLU A 44 2.58 7.20 -10.94
CA GLU A 44 1.80 8.04 -11.86
C GLU A 44 0.51 8.56 -11.24
N ILE A 45 -0.24 7.71 -10.51
CA ILE A 45 -1.47 8.13 -9.83
C ILE A 45 -1.17 9.23 -8.80
N LEU A 46 -0.09 9.08 -8.02
CA LEU A 46 0.29 10.08 -7.03
C LEU A 46 0.66 11.41 -7.67
N LEU A 47 1.45 11.37 -8.76
CA LEU A 47 1.83 12.57 -9.52
C LEU A 47 0.61 13.25 -10.15
N LYS A 48 -0.27 12.49 -10.81
CA LYS A 48 -1.52 13.00 -11.39
C LYS A 48 -2.44 13.65 -10.35
N ARG A 49 -2.37 13.22 -9.09
CA ARG A 49 -3.16 13.75 -7.96
C ARG A 49 -2.40 14.76 -7.09
N ASN A 50 -1.18 15.16 -7.46
CA ASN A 50 -0.33 16.06 -6.69
C ASN A 50 -0.13 15.60 -5.22
N LEU A 51 0.06 14.29 -5.02
CA LEU A 51 0.31 13.71 -3.71
C LEU A 51 1.81 13.48 -3.47
N CYS A 52 2.24 13.73 -2.24
CA CYS A 52 3.59 13.50 -1.78
C CYS A 52 3.98 12.02 -1.90
N LEU A 53 5.13 11.73 -2.50
CA LEU A 53 5.63 10.36 -2.69
C LEU A 53 6.11 9.72 -1.37
N VAL A 54 6.24 10.50 -0.31
CA VAL A 54 6.75 10.06 1.01
C VAL A 54 5.62 9.67 1.96
N CYS A 55 4.54 10.46 2.00
CA CYS A 55 3.46 10.30 2.96
C CYS A 55 2.05 10.28 2.36
N LEU A 56 1.94 10.35 1.03
CA LEU A 56 0.68 10.30 0.27
C LEU A 56 -0.33 11.43 0.58
N SER A 57 0.12 12.52 1.19
CA SER A 57 -0.69 13.71 1.50
C SER A 57 -0.48 14.84 0.47
N HIS A 58 -1.34 15.85 0.47
CA HIS A 58 -1.22 17.00 -0.44
C HIS A 58 -0.08 17.94 -0.03
N HIS A 59 1.07 17.77 -0.67
CA HIS A 59 2.21 18.69 -0.71
C HIS A 59 3.29 18.11 -1.64
N MET A 60 4.28 18.92 -2.01
CA MET A 60 5.43 18.44 -2.77
C MET A 60 6.35 17.59 -1.89
N SER A 61 6.89 16.50 -2.42
CA SER A 61 7.80 15.61 -1.68
C SER A 61 9.01 16.34 -1.08
N LEU A 62 9.51 17.39 -1.75
CA LEU A 62 10.65 18.20 -1.30
C LEU A 62 10.39 18.94 0.02
N VAL A 63 9.13 19.28 0.31
CA VAL A 63 8.73 19.99 1.55
C VAL A 63 8.09 19.05 2.58
N CYS A 64 8.18 17.73 2.36
CA CYS A 64 7.62 16.76 3.29
C CYS A 64 8.36 16.84 4.62
N PRO A 65 7.69 16.99 5.78
CA PRO A 65 8.35 17.04 7.08
C PRO A 65 9.03 15.71 7.47
N ARG A 66 8.75 14.62 6.74
CA ARG A 66 9.34 13.29 6.96
C ARG A 66 10.68 13.14 6.24
N THR A 67 11.54 14.16 6.26
CA THR A 67 12.81 14.18 5.50
C THR A 67 13.80 13.10 5.93
N THR A 68 13.78 12.69 7.20
CA THR A 68 14.68 11.67 7.77
C THR A 68 14.09 10.25 7.74
N ALA A 69 12.83 10.08 7.33
CA ALA A 69 12.22 8.77 7.27
C ALA A 69 12.88 7.94 6.17
N VAL A 70 13.13 6.66 6.43
CA VAL A 70 13.63 5.74 5.40
C VAL A 70 12.59 4.65 5.21
N CYS A 71 12.36 4.25 3.95
CA CYS A 71 11.45 3.16 3.66
C CYS A 71 11.87 1.89 4.42
N THR A 72 10.97 1.31 5.20
CA THR A 72 11.24 0.12 6.02
C THR A 72 11.49 -1.15 5.19
N MET A 73 11.02 -1.17 3.94
CA MET A 73 11.18 -2.32 3.05
C MET A 73 12.51 -2.33 2.30
N CYS A 74 12.96 -1.20 1.74
CA CYS A 74 14.26 -1.15 1.06
C CYS A 74 15.39 -0.67 1.97
N LYS A 75 15.12 0.13 3.01
CA LYS A 75 16.12 0.72 3.93
C LYS A 75 17.14 1.66 3.27
N HIS A 76 16.84 2.20 2.09
CA HIS A 76 17.78 3.07 1.35
C HIS A 76 17.26 4.49 1.09
N MET A 77 16.02 4.64 0.64
CA MET A 77 15.48 5.93 0.17
C MET A 77 14.26 6.36 0.98
N ASN A 78 14.00 7.67 0.99
CA ASN A 78 12.80 8.28 1.54
C ASN A 78 11.64 8.19 0.53
N HIS A 79 10.69 7.29 0.79
CA HIS A 79 9.44 7.14 0.02
C HIS A 79 8.41 6.35 0.81
N HIS A 80 7.14 6.43 0.40
CA HIS A 80 6.08 5.61 0.96
C HIS A 80 6.25 4.15 0.55
N ILE A 81 6.06 3.20 1.48
CA ILE A 81 6.25 1.76 1.24
C ILE A 81 5.43 1.21 0.05
N ALA A 82 4.28 1.82 -0.23
CA ALA A 82 3.42 1.45 -1.36
C ALA A 82 4.03 1.70 -2.75
N ILE A 83 5.10 2.51 -2.86
CA ILE A 83 5.78 2.81 -4.14
C ILE A 83 7.25 2.39 -4.12
N CYS A 84 7.62 1.50 -3.20
CA CYS A 84 8.98 1.01 -3.13
C CYS A 84 9.21 -0.04 -4.21
N TYR A 85 10.32 0.07 -4.96
CA TYR A 85 10.69 -0.86 -6.04
C TYR A 85 10.68 -2.35 -5.63
N ARG A 86 10.88 -2.67 -4.34
CA ARG A 86 10.82 -4.05 -3.82
C ARG A 86 9.40 -4.63 -3.75
N GLN A 87 8.34 -3.83 -3.96
CA GLN A 87 6.97 -4.35 -4.04
C GLN A 87 6.76 -5.22 -5.27
N ASP A 88 7.32 -4.82 -6.42
CA ASP A 88 7.13 -5.53 -7.68
C ASP A 88 7.85 -6.89 -7.61
N THR A 89 9.09 -6.90 -7.11
CA THR A 89 9.89 -8.13 -6.92
C THR A 89 9.27 -9.16 -5.97
N LYS A 90 8.45 -8.73 -5.00
CA LYS A 90 7.76 -9.65 -4.10
C LYS A 90 6.65 -10.43 -4.80
N ARG A 91 6.04 -9.86 -5.84
CA ARG A 91 4.95 -10.50 -6.58
C ARG A 91 5.47 -11.43 -7.66
N ASP A 92 6.61 -11.09 -8.26
CA ASP A 92 7.28 -11.96 -9.26
C ASP A 92 7.78 -13.28 -8.64
N ASN A 93 8.09 -13.29 -7.34
CA ASN A 93 8.50 -14.50 -6.63
C ASN A 93 7.32 -15.36 -6.10
N MET A 94 6.08 -14.97 -6.39
CA MET A 94 4.87 -15.74 -6.09
C MET A 94 4.31 -16.36 -7.38
N ILE A 95 5.19 -17.00 -8.16
CA ILE A 95 4.78 -17.92 -9.22
C ILE A 95 4.35 -19.20 -8.49
N ASP A 96 3.06 -19.49 -8.50
CA ASP A 96 2.54 -20.81 -8.14
C ASP A 96 3.22 -21.84 -9.07
N ILE A 97 4.02 -22.73 -8.50
CA ILE A 97 4.51 -23.91 -9.21
C ILE A 97 3.28 -24.81 -9.40
N PRO A 98 2.89 -25.17 -10.64
CA PRO A 98 1.84 -26.14 -10.86
C PRO A 98 2.17 -27.46 -10.14
N GLU A 99 1.22 -28.03 -9.39
CA GLU A 99 1.39 -29.27 -8.61
C GLU A 99 1.71 -30.51 -9.48
N ASP A 100 1.64 -30.35 -10.80
CA ASP A 100 1.73 -31.35 -11.84
C ASP A 100 3.16 -31.75 -12.26
N GLU A 101 4.23 -31.13 -11.74
CA GLU A 101 5.63 -31.52 -12.03
C GLU A 101 6.26 -32.46 -10.97
N ARG A 102 5.46 -33.21 -10.21
CA ARG A 102 5.95 -34.24 -9.26
C ARG A 102 5.56 -35.67 -9.68
N ALA A 103 6.02 -36.09 -10.86
CA ALA A 103 6.27 -37.48 -11.28
C ALA A 103 6.85 -37.35 -12.70
N GLU A 104 8.01 -37.85 -13.07
CA GLU A 104 8.47 -39.24 -13.01
C GLU A 104 10.01 -39.24 -13.08
N GLU A 105 10.69 -39.71 -12.03
CA GLU A 105 12.02 -40.31 -12.17
C GLU A 105 12.03 -41.61 -11.34
N GLU A 106 11.31 -42.61 -11.86
CA GLU A 106 11.63 -44.01 -11.60
C GLU A 106 11.82 -44.69 -12.96
N LYS A 107 13.09 -44.77 -13.39
CA LYS A 107 13.55 -45.90 -14.18
C LYS A 107 15.04 -46.15 -14.02
#